data_AF-A0A960UV33-F1
#
_entry.id   AF-A0A960UV33-F1
#
_cell.length_a   1.000
_cell.length_b   1.000
_cell.length_c   1.000
_cell.angle_alpha   90.00
_cell.angle_beta   90.00
_cell.angle_gamma   90.00
#
_symmetry.space_group_name_H-M   'P 1'
#
loop_
_entity.id
_entity.type
_entity.pdbx_description
1 polymer ?
#
loop_
_entity_poly.entity_id
_entity_poly.type
_entity_poly.pdbx_seq_one_letter_code
_entity_poly.pdbx_strand_id
1 'polypeptide(L)'
;EYLLILEAKGTANEQKGDLLRAEIQSKYKVSDNKIDDTLVQYKEDDLSVKVCRLICNTFPFSPDFEYYFNVEGAVKRLDASASPQTIAKAKELAKGDDMIRAVKVAAAVDIADGGLGVFTGLKNAYDHIKKKEGIRTFEADPQQAADAGIKAMTIAYLIGDLFPGSIPEKVQRFFETRAGQEMAVYFAGVEVALPFTDNLLEGAGNWINQLLNQQGDAAEKKFSEFVGQGSISEVRQILQTVGETMDRTLVQVKGYLDPFMDRIQGSLPGIMNAADSVTGGAATALDMLPIWKLLGSRVAAEACALRAIRGWD
;
A
#
# COMPACT_ATOMS: atom_id res chain seq x y z
N GLU A 1 23.58 15.50 -25.17
CA GLU A 1 22.97 16.34 -24.11
C GLU A 1 21.74 17.10 -24.60
N TYR A 2 21.83 17.95 -25.62
CA TYR A 2 20.67 18.71 -26.15
C TYR A 2 19.50 17.84 -26.66
N LEU A 3 19.79 16.71 -27.32
CA LEU A 3 18.77 15.77 -27.80
C LEU A 3 18.05 15.03 -26.64
N LEU A 4 18.78 14.64 -25.60
CA LEU A 4 18.21 14.04 -24.38
C LEU A 4 17.31 15.04 -23.64
N ILE A 5 17.67 16.32 -23.63
CA ILE A 5 16.85 17.40 -23.04
C ILE A 5 15.58 17.63 -23.87
N LEU A 6 15.65 17.53 -25.20
CA LEU A 6 14.48 17.67 -26.07
C LEU A 6 13.53 16.47 -25.98
N GLU A 7 14.05 15.25 -25.95
CA GLU A 7 13.25 14.04 -25.68
C GLU A 7 12.61 14.12 -24.30
N ALA A 8 13.37 14.39 -23.25
CA ALA A 8 12.83 14.54 -21.89
C ALA A 8 11.75 15.64 -21.80
N LYS A 9 11.91 16.76 -22.53
CA LYS A 9 10.90 17.83 -22.62
C LYS A 9 9.67 17.41 -23.42
N GLY A 10 9.84 16.62 -24.48
CA GLY A 10 8.76 16.04 -25.26
C GLY A 10 7.92 15.09 -24.41
N THR A 11 8.56 14.12 -23.78
CA THR A 11 7.92 13.15 -22.88
C THR A 11 7.23 13.82 -21.68
N ALA A 12 7.85 14.86 -21.11
CA ALA A 12 7.25 15.62 -20.01
C ALA A 12 6.03 16.45 -20.43
N ASN A 13 5.99 16.99 -21.65
CA ASN A 13 4.83 17.71 -22.17
C ASN A 13 3.68 16.76 -22.53
N GLU A 14 3.99 15.58 -23.07
CA GLU A 14 3.00 14.53 -23.34
C GLU A 14 2.41 13.97 -22.04
N GLN A 15 3.23 13.64 -21.04
CA GLN A 15 2.76 13.22 -19.71
C GLN A 15 1.84 14.27 -19.05
N LYS A 16 2.17 15.57 -19.16
CA LYS A 16 1.30 16.64 -18.65
C LYS A 16 -0.04 16.72 -19.39
N GLY A 17 -0.03 16.52 -20.71
CA GLY A 17 -1.25 16.47 -21.52
C GLY A 17 -2.13 15.26 -21.18
N ASP A 18 -1.53 14.10 -20.97
CA ASP A 18 -2.21 12.87 -20.59
C ASP A 18 -2.77 12.94 -19.16
N LEU A 19 -2.03 13.52 -18.22
CA LEU A 19 -2.49 13.76 -16.85
C LEU A 19 -3.72 14.68 -16.86
N LEU A 20 -3.67 15.81 -17.57
CA LEU A 20 -4.79 16.73 -17.66
C LEU A 20 -6.03 16.07 -18.29
N ARG A 21 -5.84 15.22 -19.30
CA ARG A 21 -6.92 14.45 -19.92
C ARG A 21 -7.54 13.48 -18.92
N ALA A 22 -6.73 12.71 -18.20
CA ALA A 22 -7.19 11.78 -17.19
C ALA A 22 -7.90 12.50 -16.03
N GLU A 23 -7.40 13.67 -15.59
CA GLU A 23 -8.03 14.48 -14.55
C GLU A 23 -9.42 14.95 -14.97
N ILE A 24 -9.56 15.41 -16.22
CA ILE A 24 -10.85 15.78 -16.81
C ILE A 24 -11.77 14.56 -16.84
N GLN A 25 -11.28 13.41 -17.30
CA GLN A 25 -12.09 12.20 -17.39
C GLN A 25 -12.61 11.74 -16.02
N SER A 26 -11.75 11.71 -15.01
CA SER A 26 -12.13 11.39 -13.63
C SER A 26 -13.11 12.42 -13.04
N LYS A 27 -12.85 13.71 -13.23
CA LYS A 27 -13.71 14.80 -12.74
C LYS A 27 -15.12 14.72 -13.32
N TYR A 28 -15.26 14.38 -14.60
CA TYR A 28 -16.54 14.23 -15.27
C TYR A 28 -17.11 12.80 -15.19
N LYS A 29 -16.45 11.88 -14.47
CA LYS A 29 -16.84 10.47 -14.35
C LYS A 29 -16.99 9.76 -15.71
N VAL A 30 -16.11 10.09 -16.64
CA VAL A 30 -16.02 9.50 -17.98
C VAL A 30 -14.73 8.69 -18.17
N SER A 31 -14.02 8.37 -17.08
CA SER A 31 -12.95 7.38 -17.12
C SER A 31 -13.53 6.00 -17.40
N ASP A 32 -12.80 5.21 -18.19
CA ASP A 32 -13.22 3.88 -18.60
C ASP A 32 -13.07 2.84 -17.48
N ASN A 33 -12.29 3.12 -16.42
CA ASN A 33 -12.06 2.20 -15.31
C ASN A 33 -11.77 2.90 -13.97
N LYS A 34 -11.99 2.17 -12.87
CA LYS A 34 -11.89 2.69 -11.49
C LYS A 34 -10.44 2.91 -11.03
N ILE A 35 -9.48 2.18 -11.62
CA ILE A 35 -8.06 2.30 -11.30
C ILE A 35 -7.55 3.66 -11.77
N ASP A 36 -7.77 4.01 -13.04
CA ASP A 36 -7.37 5.30 -13.61
C ASP A 36 -8.07 6.47 -12.90
N ASP A 37 -9.36 6.32 -12.61
CA ASP A 37 -10.13 7.29 -11.81
C ASP A 37 -9.50 7.63 -10.47
N THR A 38 -8.83 6.63 -9.88
CA THR A 38 -8.23 6.72 -8.54
C THR A 38 -6.80 7.21 -8.62
N LEU A 39 -5.97 6.60 -9.46
CA LEU A 39 -4.55 6.93 -9.57
C LEU A 39 -4.34 8.38 -10.04
N VAL A 40 -5.21 8.90 -10.90
CA VAL A 40 -5.11 10.29 -11.37
C VAL A 40 -5.35 11.33 -10.27
N GLN A 41 -5.97 10.94 -9.16
CA GLN A 41 -6.16 11.85 -8.02
C GLN A 41 -4.85 12.12 -7.26
N TYR A 42 -3.82 11.29 -7.50
CA TYR A 42 -2.52 11.40 -6.85
C TYR A 42 -1.52 12.04 -7.81
N LYS A 43 -1.07 13.23 -7.46
CA LYS A 43 -0.01 13.95 -8.17
C LYS A 43 1.34 13.52 -7.65
N GLU A 44 2.36 13.66 -8.49
CA GLU A 44 3.73 13.28 -8.13
C GLU A 44 4.22 14.01 -6.86
N ASP A 45 3.76 15.24 -6.65
CA ASP A 45 4.11 16.08 -5.51
C ASP A 45 3.19 15.93 -4.29
N ASP A 46 2.16 15.07 -4.36
CA ASP A 46 1.31 14.79 -3.22
C ASP A 46 2.08 14.10 -2.09
N LEU A 47 1.66 14.39 -0.86
CA LEU A 47 2.34 13.89 0.34
C LEU A 47 2.35 12.35 0.38
N SER A 48 1.26 11.69 0.00
CA SER A 48 1.18 10.24 -0.08
C SER A 48 2.23 9.64 -1.03
N VAL A 49 2.41 10.25 -2.21
CA VAL A 49 3.40 9.80 -3.20
C VAL A 49 4.82 10.03 -2.69
N LYS A 50 5.09 11.19 -2.07
CA LYS A 50 6.39 11.51 -1.47
C LYS A 50 6.75 10.55 -0.34
N VAL A 51 5.78 10.17 0.50
CA VAL A 51 5.95 9.20 1.58
C VAL A 51 6.31 7.83 1.03
N CYS A 52 5.54 7.30 0.07
CA CYS A 52 5.86 6.01 -0.55
C CYS A 52 7.26 6.03 -1.18
N ARG A 53 7.60 7.11 -1.90
CA ARG A 53 8.94 7.29 -2.48
C ARG A 53 10.04 7.32 -1.42
N LEU A 54 9.83 8.05 -0.32
CA LEU A 54 10.81 8.14 0.77
C LEU A 54 11.06 6.77 1.41
N ILE A 55 9.99 6.01 1.67
CA ILE A 55 10.03 4.67 2.24
C ILE A 55 10.83 3.74 1.34
N CYS A 56 10.45 3.64 0.07
CA CYS A 56 11.12 2.76 -0.88
C CYS A 56 12.61 3.14 -1.10
N ASN A 57 12.94 4.44 -1.11
CA ASN A 57 14.32 4.89 -1.25
C ASN A 57 15.16 4.71 0.02
N THR A 58 14.54 4.38 1.16
CA THR A 58 15.24 4.17 2.43
C THR A 58 15.60 2.71 2.64
N PHE A 59 14.74 1.80 2.23
CA PHE A 59 14.99 0.36 2.31
C PHE A 59 15.71 -0.10 1.03
N PRO A 60 17.01 -0.45 1.07
CA PRO A 60 17.81 -0.73 -0.13
C PRO A 60 17.39 -1.99 -0.89
N PHE A 61 16.51 -2.80 -0.32
CA PHE A 61 15.91 -3.99 -0.93
C PHE A 61 14.53 -3.71 -1.55
N SER A 62 13.96 -2.52 -1.35
CA SER A 62 12.73 -2.09 -1.99
C SER A 62 13.01 -1.75 -3.46
N PRO A 63 12.05 -1.97 -4.38
CA PRO A 63 12.16 -1.41 -5.72
C PRO A 63 12.12 0.11 -5.68
N ASP A 64 12.72 0.75 -6.70
CA ASP A 64 12.59 2.19 -6.92
C ASP A 64 11.14 2.58 -7.16
N PHE A 65 10.66 3.57 -6.41
CA PHE A 65 9.30 4.07 -6.56
C PHE A 65 9.19 4.97 -7.79
N GLU A 66 8.48 4.49 -8.82
CA GLU A 66 8.22 5.24 -10.05
C GLU A 66 6.78 5.76 -10.07
N TYR A 67 6.62 7.05 -10.34
CA TYR A 67 5.29 7.67 -10.43
C TYR A 67 4.60 7.29 -11.75
N TYR A 68 3.34 6.89 -11.64
CA TYR A 68 2.40 6.77 -12.74
C TYR A 68 0.98 7.01 -12.21
N PHE A 69 0.08 7.43 -13.11
CA PHE A 69 -1.27 7.87 -12.75
C PHE A 69 -2.38 7.08 -13.47
N ASN A 70 -2.02 6.03 -14.21
CA ASN A 70 -2.96 5.20 -14.96
C ASN A 70 -2.40 3.78 -15.23
N VAL A 71 -3.25 2.89 -15.74
CA VAL A 71 -2.93 1.50 -16.11
C VAL A 71 -1.86 1.45 -17.20
N GLU A 72 -1.85 2.39 -18.13
CA GLU A 72 -0.82 2.44 -19.19
C GLU A 72 0.59 2.66 -18.62
N GLY A 73 0.72 3.54 -17.62
CA GLY A 73 1.97 3.73 -16.90
C GLY A 73 2.40 2.46 -16.14
N ALA A 74 1.46 1.72 -15.55
CA ALA A 74 1.76 0.44 -14.93
C ALA A 74 2.25 -0.62 -15.95
N VAL A 75 1.66 -0.66 -17.15
CA VAL A 75 2.13 -1.53 -18.24
C VAL A 75 3.55 -1.15 -18.65
N LYS A 76 3.79 0.14 -18.94
CA LYS A 76 5.11 0.64 -19.37
C LYS A 76 6.19 0.45 -18.31
N ARG A 77 5.82 0.42 -17.03
CA ARG A 77 6.73 0.12 -15.92
C ARG A 77 7.19 -1.35 -15.90
N LEU A 78 6.29 -2.28 -16.21
CA LEU A 78 6.63 -3.71 -16.27
C LEU A 78 7.29 -4.09 -17.59
N ASP A 79 6.84 -3.50 -18.70
CA ASP A 79 7.40 -3.67 -20.04
C ASP A 79 7.34 -2.35 -20.82
N ALA A 80 8.46 -1.64 -20.88
CA ALA A 80 8.59 -0.38 -21.60
C ALA A 80 8.38 -0.52 -23.12
N SER A 81 8.48 -1.74 -23.65
CA SER A 81 8.28 -2.07 -25.07
C SER A 81 6.89 -2.62 -25.38
N ALA A 82 5.98 -2.64 -24.40
CA ALA A 82 4.65 -3.21 -24.54
C ALA A 82 3.89 -2.62 -25.73
N SER A 83 3.27 -3.50 -26.51
CA SER A 83 2.48 -3.11 -27.68
C SER A 83 1.21 -2.33 -27.29
N PRO A 84 0.65 -1.50 -28.19
CA PRO A 84 -0.66 -0.87 -27.98
C PRO A 84 -1.78 -1.89 -27.67
N GLN A 85 -1.69 -3.11 -28.21
CA GLN A 85 -2.63 -4.19 -27.96
C GLN A 85 -2.55 -4.69 -26.52
N THR A 86 -1.33 -4.82 -25.97
CA THR A 86 -1.10 -5.19 -24.56
C THR A 86 -1.69 -4.13 -23.63
N ILE A 87 -1.45 -2.84 -23.93
CA ILE A 87 -2.01 -1.72 -23.16
C ILE A 87 -3.55 -1.74 -23.21
N ALA A 88 -4.14 -1.97 -24.38
CA ALA A 88 -5.59 -2.06 -24.53
C ALA A 88 -6.19 -3.23 -23.74
N LYS A 89 -5.56 -4.42 -23.77
CA LYS A 89 -6.00 -5.57 -22.97
C LYS A 89 -5.90 -5.28 -21.47
N ALA A 90 -4.83 -4.62 -21.00
CA ALA A 90 -4.71 -4.22 -19.59
C ALA A 90 -5.82 -3.24 -19.17
N LYS A 91 -6.15 -2.25 -20.02
CA LYS A 91 -7.26 -1.32 -19.79
C LYS A 91 -8.63 -2.01 -19.77
N GLU A 92 -8.79 -3.08 -20.54
CA GLU A 92 -10.02 -3.88 -20.50
C GLU A 92 -10.11 -4.72 -19.22
N LEU A 93 -9.02 -5.38 -18.81
CA LEU A 93 -8.96 -6.10 -17.53
C LEU A 93 -9.26 -5.18 -16.34
N ALA A 94 -8.82 -3.92 -16.39
CA ALA A 94 -9.08 -2.92 -15.35
C ALA A 94 -10.56 -2.62 -15.10
N LYS A 95 -11.45 -3.00 -16.03
CA LYS A 95 -12.91 -2.87 -15.87
C LYS A 95 -13.56 -4.01 -15.10
N GLY A 96 -12.80 -5.07 -14.80
CA GLY A 96 -13.28 -6.25 -14.08
C GLY A 96 -13.80 -5.92 -12.68
N ASP A 97 -14.80 -6.67 -12.23
CA ASP A 97 -15.38 -6.50 -10.90
C ASP A 97 -14.36 -6.78 -9.78
N ASP A 98 -13.43 -7.70 -10.00
CA ASP A 98 -12.26 -7.97 -9.15
C ASP A 98 -11.40 -6.71 -8.96
N MET A 99 -11.08 -6.02 -10.05
CA MET A 99 -10.30 -4.77 -10.01
C MET A 99 -11.03 -3.67 -9.25
N ILE A 100 -12.34 -3.52 -9.51
CA ILE A 100 -13.18 -2.51 -8.85
C ILE A 100 -13.27 -2.80 -7.34
N ARG A 101 -13.45 -4.07 -6.94
CA ARG A 101 -13.50 -4.47 -5.53
C ARG A 101 -12.17 -4.22 -4.85
N ALA A 102 -11.05 -4.63 -5.44
CA ALA A 102 -9.71 -4.41 -4.90
C ALA A 102 -9.46 -2.93 -4.57
N VAL A 103 -9.76 -2.02 -5.49
CA VAL A 103 -9.62 -0.56 -5.26
C VAL A 103 -10.55 -0.08 -4.14
N LYS A 104 -11.78 -0.58 -4.07
CA LYS A 104 -12.74 -0.21 -3.00
C LYS A 104 -12.29 -0.69 -1.63
N VAL A 105 -11.78 -1.92 -1.52
CA VAL A 105 -11.29 -2.48 -0.27
C VAL A 105 -10.08 -1.70 0.22
N ALA A 106 -9.12 -1.42 -0.67
CA ALA A 106 -7.96 -0.60 -0.34
C ALA A 106 -8.36 0.82 0.12
N ALA A 107 -9.36 1.43 -0.53
CA ALA A 107 -9.90 2.72 -0.11
C ALA A 107 -10.67 2.67 1.22
N ALA A 108 -11.31 1.54 1.53
CA ALA A 108 -12.02 1.35 2.78
C ALA A 108 -11.07 1.29 3.98
N VAL A 109 -9.85 0.76 3.79
CA VAL A 109 -8.79 0.78 4.82
C VAL A 109 -8.43 2.22 5.18
N ASP A 110 -8.11 3.08 4.20
CA ASP A 110 -7.82 4.49 4.49
C ASP A 110 -9.00 5.22 5.18
N ILE A 111 -10.25 4.87 4.85
CA ILE A 111 -11.44 5.45 5.51
C ILE A 111 -11.59 4.92 6.94
N ALA A 112 -11.28 3.64 7.19
CA ALA A 112 -11.28 3.07 8.52
C ALA A 112 -10.20 3.76 9.39
N ASP A 113 -9.02 4.00 8.83
CA ASP A 113 -7.92 4.72 9.49
C ASP A 113 -8.30 6.17 9.81
N GLY A 114 -8.83 6.90 8.82
CA GLY A 114 -9.31 8.29 9.01
C GLY A 114 -10.57 8.40 9.88
N GLY A 115 -11.41 7.36 9.89
CA GLY A 115 -12.70 7.30 10.58
C GLY A 115 -12.61 6.81 12.03
N LEU A 116 -11.65 5.93 12.35
CA LEU A 116 -11.30 5.58 13.73
C LEU A 116 -10.98 6.84 14.53
N GLY A 117 -10.39 7.83 13.87
CA GLY A 117 -10.15 9.12 14.48
C GLY A 117 -11.40 9.89 14.91
N VAL A 118 -12.42 9.90 14.05
CA VAL A 118 -13.67 10.64 14.24
C VAL A 118 -14.63 9.89 15.17
N PHE A 119 -14.69 8.56 15.10
CA PHE A 119 -15.60 7.73 15.88
C PHE A 119 -15.11 7.44 17.31
N THR A 120 -13.80 7.52 17.58
CA THR A 120 -13.24 7.29 18.94
C THR A 120 -13.02 8.58 19.75
N GLY A 121 -13.26 9.75 19.16
CA GLY A 121 -13.06 11.04 19.85
C GLY A 121 -11.57 11.39 19.99
N LEU A 122 -10.90 11.63 18.86
CA LEU A 122 -9.47 11.95 18.67
C LEU A 122 -8.83 13.07 19.51
N LYS A 123 -9.50 13.64 20.51
CA LYS A 123 -8.76 14.33 21.57
C LYS A 123 -8.10 13.34 22.54
N ASN A 124 -8.73 12.18 22.79
CA ASN A 124 -8.32 11.32 23.91
C ASN A 124 -7.32 10.22 23.53
N ALA A 125 -7.29 9.74 22.28
CA ALA A 125 -6.31 8.73 21.82
C ALA A 125 -4.91 9.34 21.67
N TYR A 126 -4.84 10.55 21.10
CA TYR A 126 -3.62 11.37 21.06
C TYR A 126 -3.08 11.62 22.49
N ASP A 127 -3.96 11.98 23.44
CA ASP A 127 -3.61 12.18 24.84
C ASP A 127 -3.20 10.89 25.59
N HIS A 128 -3.63 9.71 25.14
CA HIS A 128 -3.24 8.42 25.72
C HIS A 128 -1.87 7.96 25.22
N ILE A 129 -1.59 8.15 23.94
CA ILE A 129 -0.26 7.91 23.34
C ILE A 129 0.77 8.90 23.90
N LYS A 130 0.35 10.15 24.15
CA LYS A 130 1.17 11.20 24.78
C LYS A 130 1.51 10.91 26.26
N LYS A 131 0.76 10.03 26.93
CA LYS A 131 0.94 9.67 28.36
C LYS A 131 1.71 8.38 28.61
N LYS A 132 2.01 7.58 27.59
CA LYS A 132 2.86 6.39 27.74
C LYS A 132 4.18 6.62 27.03
N GLU A 133 5.19 7.04 27.79
CA GLU A 133 6.57 6.56 27.60
C GLU A 133 6.59 5.04 27.88
N GLY A 134 5.83 4.27 27.11
CA GLY A 134 5.52 2.86 27.37
C GLY A 134 6.12 1.95 26.31
N ILE A 135 6.33 0.71 26.73
CA ILE A 135 6.69 -0.45 25.90
C ILE A 135 5.81 -0.48 24.64
N ARG A 136 6.41 -0.58 23.46
CA ARG A 136 5.81 -0.54 22.13
C ARG A 136 5.59 -1.95 21.60
N THR A 137 4.63 -2.64 22.20
CA THR A 137 4.25 -3.99 21.80
C THR A 137 2.77 -4.12 21.44
N PHE A 138 2.35 -5.21 20.79
CA PHE A 138 0.94 -5.50 20.48
C PHE A 138 0.07 -5.45 21.73
N GLU A 139 0.60 -5.94 22.84
CA GLU A 139 -0.09 -5.99 24.13
C GLU A 139 -0.29 -4.58 24.70
N ALA A 140 0.64 -3.67 24.42
CA ALA A 140 0.58 -2.29 24.88
C ALA A 140 -0.32 -1.40 24.02
N ASP A 141 -0.47 -1.73 22.73
CA ASP A 141 -1.35 -1.05 21.77
C ASP A 141 -2.19 -2.04 20.93
N PRO A 142 -3.25 -2.62 21.52
CA PRO A 142 -4.11 -3.58 20.84
C PRO A 142 -4.94 -2.95 19.71
N GLN A 143 -5.10 -1.63 19.68
CA GLN A 143 -5.81 -0.95 18.60
C GLN A 143 -4.95 -0.94 17.33
N GLN A 144 -3.69 -0.53 17.44
CA GLN A 144 -2.77 -0.60 16.31
C GLN A 144 -2.54 -2.05 15.87
N ALA A 145 -2.53 -3.01 16.81
CA ALA A 145 -2.36 -4.42 16.44
C ALA A 145 -3.56 -4.95 15.64
N ALA A 146 -4.79 -4.60 16.03
CA ALA A 146 -5.97 -4.95 15.25
C ALA A 146 -5.98 -4.29 13.87
N ASP A 147 -5.50 -3.05 13.78
CA ASP A 147 -5.38 -2.29 12.54
C ASP A 147 -4.38 -2.91 11.56
N ALA A 148 -3.16 -3.21 12.02
CA ALA A 148 -2.16 -3.95 11.27
C ALA A 148 -2.70 -5.32 10.80
N GLY A 149 -3.56 -5.98 11.60
CA GLY A 149 -4.25 -7.20 11.20
C GLY A 149 -5.19 -7.02 10.01
N ILE A 150 -6.01 -5.97 10.01
CA ILE A 150 -6.91 -5.63 8.89
C ILE A 150 -6.09 -5.33 7.62
N LYS A 151 -4.99 -4.60 7.77
CA LYS A 151 -4.06 -4.25 6.69
C LYS A 151 -3.37 -5.50 6.10
N ALA A 152 -2.98 -6.46 6.93
CA ALA A 152 -2.47 -7.75 6.48
C ALA A 152 -3.54 -8.56 5.72
N MET A 153 -4.77 -8.63 6.24
CA MET A 153 -5.89 -9.28 5.56
C MET A 153 -6.23 -8.61 4.22
N THR A 154 -6.08 -7.29 4.13
CA THR A 154 -6.25 -6.52 2.90
C THR A 154 -5.24 -6.94 1.85
N ILE A 155 -3.95 -7.06 2.19
CA ILE A 155 -2.94 -7.58 1.25
C ILE A 155 -3.32 -8.98 0.77
N ALA A 156 -3.69 -9.88 1.69
CA ALA A 156 -4.08 -11.24 1.33
C ALA A 156 -5.34 -11.29 0.43
N TYR A 157 -6.31 -10.40 0.65
CA TYR A 157 -7.48 -10.25 -0.21
C TYR A 157 -7.11 -9.77 -1.60
N LEU A 158 -6.26 -8.74 -1.71
CA LEU A 158 -5.78 -8.23 -3.00
C LEU A 158 -5.05 -9.33 -3.77
N ILE A 159 -4.20 -10.12 -3.10
CA ILE A 159 -3.53 -11.27 -3.72
C ILE A 159 -4.56 -12.27 -4.27
N GLY A 160 -5.59 -12.59 -3.47
CA GLY A 160 -6.62 -13.55 -3.82
C GLY A 160 -7.48 -13.14 -5.02
N ASP A 161 -7.90 -11.87 -5.06
CA ASP A 161 -8.84 -11.36 -6.08
C ASP A 161 -8.13 -10.96 -7.38
N LEU A 162 -6.90 -10.44 -7.31
CA LEU A 162 -6.23 -9.84 -8.47
C LEU A 162 -5.42 -10.82 -9.32
N PHE A 163 -4.84 -11.85 -8.69
CA PHE A 163 -3.91 -12.75 -9.36
C PHE A 163 -4.55 -14.13 -9.59
N PRO A 164 -4.47 -14.67 -10.81
CA PRO A 164 -4.99 -16.02 -11.09
C PRO A 164 -4.03 -17.10 -10.53
N GLY A 165 -4.48 -18.36 -10.51
CA GLY A 165 -3.66 -19.52 -10.16
C GLY A 165 -3.89 -20.07 -8.75
N SER A 166 -3.05 -21.02 -8.35
CA SER A 166 -2.99 -21.56 -6.98
C SER A 166 -2.48 -20.51 -5.98
N ILE A 167 -2.77 -20.66 -4.68
CA ILE A 167 -2.35 -19.71 -3.64
C ILE A 167 -0.84 -19.36 -3.71
N PRO A 168 0.09 -20.33 -3.83
CA PRO A 168 1.51 -20.01 -3.96
C PRO A 168 1.83 -19.19 -5.21
N GLU A 169 1.18 -19.48 -6.35
CA GLU A 169 1.36 -18.71 -7.58
C GLU A 169 0.81 -17.29 -7.46
N LYS A 170 -0.34 -17.11 -6.80
CA LYS A 170 -0.92 -15.78 -6.54
C LYS A 170 0.05 -14.92 -5.72
N VAL A 171 0.59 -15.49 -4.64
CA VAL A 171 1.58 -14.81 -3.77
C VAL A 171 2.85 -14.50 -4.55
N GLN A 172 3.36 -15.44 -5.34
CA GLN A 172 4.53 -15.21 -6.19
C GLN A 172 4.28 -14.03 -7.16
N ARG A 173 3.15 -14.04 -7.87
CA ARG A 173 2.79 -13.01 -8.86
C ARG A 173 2.64 -11.62 -8.22
N PHE A 174 2.11 -11.55 -7.00
CA PHE A 174 2.09 -10.30 -6.24
C PHE A 174 3.50 -9.74 -6.05
N PHE A 175 4.46 -10.56 -5.63
CA PHE A 175 5.85 -10.13 -5.48
C PHE A 175 6.62 -9.99 -6.80
N GLU A 176 6.10 -10.49 -7.93
CA GLU A 176 6.65 -10.17 -9.26
C GLU A 176 6.36 -8.71 -9.66
N THR A 177 5.31 -8.10 -9.12
CA THR A 177 4.99 -6.69 -9.35
C THR A 177 5.81 -5.78 -8.43
N ARG A 178 6.24 -4.63 -8.95
CA ARG A 178 6.93 -3.63 -8.14
C ARG A 178 5.98 -3.00 -7.13
N ALA A 179 4.72 -2.75 -7.52
CA ALA A 179 3.70 -2.25 -6.61
C ALA A 179 3.40 -3.21 -5.44
N GLY A 180 3.42 -4.53 -5.67
CA GLY A 180 3.25 -5.51 -4.60
C GLY A 180 4.40 -5.50 -3.60
N GLN A 181 5.64 -5.37 -4.10
CA GLN A 181 6.81 -5.17 -3.25
C GLN A 181 6.76 -3.83 -2.49
N GLU A 182 6.38 -2.72 -3.13
CA GLU A 182 6.17 -1.42 -2.47
C GLU A 182 5.17 -1.52 -1.32
N MET A 183 4.04 -2.19 -1.55
CA MET A 183 3.00 -2.40 -0.54
C MET A 183 3.48 -3.27 0.62
N ALA A 184 4.25 -4.32 0.34
CA ALA A 184 4.85 -5.17 1.37
C ALA A 184 5.85 -4.40 2.24
N VAL A 185 6.70 -3.57 1.63
CA VAL A 185 7.69 -2.74 2.33
C VAL A 185 7.00 -1.66 3.15
N TYR A 186 5.97 -1.00 2.60
CA TYR A 186 5.18 -0.02 3.34
C TYR A 186 4.54 -0.65 4.58
N PHE A 187 3.86 -1.79 4.41
CA PHE A 187 3.25 -2.52 5.51
C PHE A 187 4.28 -2.91 6.57
N ALA A 188 5.38 -3.57 6.17
CA ALA A 188 6.40 -4.00 7.12
C ALA A 188 7.07 -2.82 7.84
N GLY A 189 7.40 -1.75 7.12
CA GLY A 189 8.08 -0.56 7.63
C GLY A 189 7.20 0.28 8.54
N VAL A 190 6.04 0.70 8.04
CA VAL A 190 5.20 1.73 8.66
C VAL A 190 4.16 1.12 9.59
N GLU A 191 3.50 0.05 9.15
CA GLU A 191 2.32 -0.50 9.83
C GLU A 191 2.68 -1.49 10.94
N VAL A 192 3.94 -1.94 10.92
CA VAL A 192 4.44 -2.92 11.88
C VAL A 192 5.65 -2.38 12.61
N ALA A 193 6.72 -2.03 11.88
CA ALA A 193 7.99 -1.77 12.53
C ALA A 193 8.05 -0.44 13.30
N LEU A 194 7.33 0.59 12.84
CA LEU A 194 7.16 1.84 13.57
C LEU A 194 6.32 1.70 14.86
N PRO A 195 5.10 1.11 14.83
CA PRO A 195 4.27 1.01 16.02
C PRO A 195 4.75 -0.06 17.02
N PHE A 196 5.42 -1.13 16.56
CA PHE A 196 5.78 -2.30 17.40
C PHE A 196 7.29 -2.56 17.46
N THR A 197 8.09 -1.50 17.52
CA THR A 197 9.55 -1.60 17.53
C THR A 197 10.06 -2.51 18.66
N ASP A 198 9.44 -2.49 19.85
CA ASP A 198 9.90 -3.31 20.98
C ASP A 198 9.62 -4.81 20.76
N ASN A 199 8.48 -5.19 20.18
CA ASN A 199 8.26 -6.59 19.77
C ASN A 199 9.32 -7.05 18.76
N LEU A 200 9.65 -6.20 17.77
CA LEU A 200 10.67 -6.52 16.77
C LEU A 200 12.06 -6.65 17.37
N LEU A 201 12.36 -5.88 18.42
CA LEU A 201 13.63 -5.94 19.15
C LEU A 201 13.73 -7.22 20.00
N GLU A 202 12.63 -7.63 20.65
CA GLU A 202 12.55 -8.79 21.56
C GLU A 202 12.47 -10.15 20.84
N GLY A 203 11.95 -10.20 19.61
CA GLY A 203 11.89 -11.44 18.84
C GLY A 203 11.58 -11.20 17.36
N ALA A 204 12.47 -11.64 16.48
CA ALA A 204 12.27 -11.57 15.04
C ALA A 204 11.74 -12.90 14.50
N GLY A 205 10.47 -12.91 14.05
CA GLY A 205 9.87 -14.03 13.32
C GLY A 205 8.51 -14.46 13.87
N ASN A 206 7.69 -15.05 13.00
CA ASN A 206 6.33 -15.49 13.29
C ASN A 206 5.37 -14.35 13.64
N TRP A 207 5.66 -13.12 13.18
CA TRP A 207 4.92 -11.92 13.57
C TRP A 207 3.49 -11.97 13.05
N ILE A 208 3.31 -12.31 11.76
CA ILE A 208 1.97 -12.44 11.16
C ILE A 208 1.15 -13.46 11.94
N ASN A 209 1.74 -14.59 12.33
CA ASN A 209 1.04 -15.60 13.10
C ASN A 209 0.75 -15.15 14.53
N GLN A 210 1.63 -14.40 15.19
CA GLN A 210 1.36 -13.82 16.51
C GLN A 210 0.23 -12.80 16.45
N LEU A 211 0.28 -11.88 15.49
CA LEU A 211 -0.76 -10.88 15.24
C LEU A 211 -2.12 -11.55 14.99
N LEU A 212 -2.16 -12.58 14.15
CA LEU A 212 -3.38 -13.32 13.86
C LEU A 212 -3.88 -14.12 15.06
N ASN A 213 -2.99 -14.70 15.86
CA ASN A 213 -3.41 -15.42 17.06
C ASN A 213 -3.96 -14.48 18.14
N GLN A 214 -3.43 -13.26 18.25
CA GLN A 214 -3.87 -12.29 19.25
C GLN A 214 -5.08 -11.47 18.81
N GLN A 215 -5.17 -11.10 17.53
CA GLN A 215 -6.16 -10.14 17.01
C GLN A 215 -6.95 -10.66 15.80
N GLY A 216 -6.70 -11.89 15.33
CA GLY A 216 -7.28 -12.42 14.10
C GLY A 216 -8.80 -12.41 14.09
N ASP A 217 -9.46 -12.78 15.19
CA ASP A 217 -10.93 -12.76 15.27
C ASP A 217 -11.50 -11.33 15.24
N ALA A 218 -10.82 -10.36 15.87
CA ALA A 218 -11.25 -8.97 15.88
C ALA A 218 -11.01 -8.29 14.52
N ALA A 219 -9.84 -8.52 13.93
CA ALA A 219 -9.48 -8.06 12.59
C ALA A 219 -10.41 -8.66 11.55
N GLU A 220 -10.70 -9.96 11.63
CA GLU A 220 -11.60 -10.65 10.71
C GLU A 220 -13.04 -10.15 10.80
N LYS A 221 -13.54 -9.96 12.02
CA LYS A 221 -14.89 -9.42 12.20
C LYS A 221 -15.00 -8.06 11.52
N LYS A 222 -14.05 -7.15 11.76
CA LYS A 222 -14.02 -5.84 11.08
C LYS A 222 -13.82 -5.99 9.58
N PHE A 223 -12.88 -6.81 9.14
CA PHE A 223 -12.59 -7.01 7.72
C PHE A 223 -13.81 -7.53 6.95
N SER A 224 -14.54 -8.49 7.54
CA SER A 224 -15.75 -9.09 6.95
C SER A 224 -16.92 -8.11 6.81
N GLU A 225 -16.94 -7.00 7.56
CA GLU A 225 -17.90 -5.90 7.36
C GLU A 225 -17.69 -5.19 6.01
N PHE A 226 -16.48 -5.26 5.42
CA PHE A 226 -16.14 -4.61 4.15
C PHE A 226 -16.16 -5.55 2.94
N VAL A 227 -15.72 -6.81 3.10
CA VAL A 227 -15.55 -7.76 1.98
C VAL A 227 -16.62 -8.85 1.88
N GLY A 228 -17.45 -9.02 2.91
CA GLY A 228 -18.42 -10.12 3.00
C GLY A 228 -17.81 -11.45 3.48
N GLN A 229 -18.64 -12.35 4.01
CA GLN A 229 -18.17 -13.56 4.74
C GLN A 229 -17.53 -14.65 3.86
N GLY A 230 -17.77 -14.66 2.54
CA GLY A 230 -17.33 -15.74 1.65
C GLY A 230 -15.82 -15.80 1.39
N SER A 231 -15.11 -14.67 1.49
CA SER A 231 -13.70 -14.55 1.08
C SER A 231 -12.70 -14.87 2.21
N ILE A 232 -13.17 -15.01 3.45
CA ILE A 232 -12.31 -15.05 4.64
C ILE A 232 -11.43 -16.30 4.72
N SER A 233 -11.94 -17.47 4.31
CA SER A 233 -11.16 -18.72 4.37
C SER A 233 -9.96 -18.68 3.41
N GLU A 234 -10.15 -18.18 2.20
CA GLU A 234 -9.06 -18.04 1.22
C GLU A 234 -8.05 -16.96 1.68
N VAL A 235 -8.55 -15.82 2.19
CA VAL A 235 -7.72 -14.76 2.77
C VAL A 235 -6.82 -15.29 3.87
N ARG A 236 -7.32 -16.12 4.80
CA ARG A 236 -6.50 -16.75 5.85
C ARG A 236 -5.40 -17.64 5.29
N GLN A 237 -5.71 -18.47 4.28
CA GLN A 237 -4.72 -19.36 3.66
C GLN A 237 -3.63 -18.58 2.90
N ILE A 238 -4.03 -17.54 2.17
CA ILE A 238 -3.09 -16.63 1.52
C ILE A 238 -2.23 -15.93 2.56
N LEU A 239 -2.83 -15.48 3.67
CA LEU A 239 -2.11 -14.78 4.72
C LEU A 239 -1.07 -15.67 5.42
N GLN A 240 -1.37 -16.95 5.62
CA GLN A 240 -0.39 -17.94 6.09
C GLN A 240 0.78 -18.09 5.09
N THR A 241 0.49 -18.07 3.79
CA THR A 241 1.50 -18.22 2.73
C THR A 241 2.35 -16.96 2.55
N VAL A 242 1.76 -15.77 2.64
CA VAL A 242 2.48 -14.48 2.55
C VAL A 242 3.25 -14.19 3.85
N GLY A 243 2.80 -14.77 4.97
CA GLY A 243 3.40 -14.78 6.31
C GLY A 243 4.93 -14.81 6.31
N GLU A 244 5.49 -15.87 5.72
CA GLU A 244 6.93 -16.10 5.68
C GLU A 244 7.70 -15.02 4.90
N THR A 245 7.09 -14.48 3.85
CA THR A 245 7.74 -13.43 3.04
C THR A 245 7.70 -12.08 3.75
N MET A 246 6.58 -11.75 4.40
CA MET A 246 6.45 -10.53 5.19
C MET A 246 7.35 -10.54 6.43
N ASP A 247 7.47 -11.68 7.10
CA ASP A 247 8.42 -11.85 8.22
C ASP A 247 9.87 -11.61 7.77
N ARG A 248 10.25 -12.10 6.59
CA ARG A 248 11.58 -11.82 6.01
C ARG A 248 11.77 -10.33 5.71
N THR A 249 10.75 -9.67 5.14
CA THR A 249 10.79 -8.23 4.90
C THR A 249 10.93 -7.46 6.21
N LEU A 250 10.21 -7.84 7.27
CA LEU A 250 10.32 -7.23 8.61
C LEU A 250 11.73 -7.34 9.20
N VAL A 251 12.36 -8.51 9.08
CA VAL A 251 13.75 -8.72 9.51
C VAL A 251 14.71 -7.78 8.78
N GLN A 252 14.50 -7.58 7.48
CA GLN A 252 15.31 -6.65 6.69
C GLN A 252 15.04 -5.19 7.10
N VAL A 253 13.78 -4.79 7.28
CA VAL A 253 13.37 -3.46 7.73
C VAL A 253 14.00 -3.09 9.07
N LYS A 254 14.08 -4.02 10.03
CA LYS A 254 14.64 -3.78 11.38
C LYS A 254 16.03 -3.15 11.33
N GLY A 255 16.89 -3.57 10.40
CA GLY A 255 18.24 -3.02 10.25
C GLY A 255 18.31 -1.59 9.74
N TYR A 256 17.19 -1.03 9.27
CA TYR A 256 17.10 0.29 8.65
C TYR A 256 16.08 1.21 9.36
N LEU A 257 15.56 0.82 10.52
CA LEU A 257 14.58 1.60 11.27
C LEU A 257 15.12 2.98 11.70
N ASP A 258 16.32 3.05 12.28
CA ASP A 258 16.90 4.33 12.69
C ASP A 258 17.14 5.27 11.49
N PRO A 259 17.81 4.83 10.39
CA PRO A 259 17.93 5.65 9.18
C PRO A 259 16.58 6.08 8.58
N PHE A 260 15.56 5.24 8.69
CA PHE A 260 14.21 5.54 8.25
C PHE A 260 13.56 6.65 9.08
N MET A 261 13.67 6.57 10.39
CA MET A 261 13.18 7.61 11.29
C MET A 261 13.86 8.95 11.04
N ASP A 262 15.19 8.96 10.88
CA ASP A 262 15.96 10.17 10.59
C ASP A 262 15.52 10.82 9.26
N ARG A 263 15.25 10.00 8.24
CA ARG A 263 14.78 10.47 6.94
C ARG A 263 13.35 11.01 6.99
N ILE A 264 12.43 10.36 7.70
CA ILE A 264 11.07 10.89 7.91
C ILE A 264 11.15 12.26 8.58
N GLN A 265 11.95 12.39 9.65
CA GLN A 265 12.11 13.65 10.38
C GLN A 265 12.69 14.76 9.49
N GLY A 266 13.72 14.46 8.71
CA GLY A 266 14.39 15.44 7.86
C GLY A 266 13.59 15.84 6.61
N SER A 267 12.82 14.92 6.02
CA SER A 267 12.13 15.14 4.76
C SER A 267 10.67 15.57 4.91
N LEU A 268 10.02 15.26 6.04
CA LEU A 268 8.59 15.51 6.24
C LEU A 268 8.31 16.19 7.60
N PRO A 269 8.87 17.39 7.88
CA PRO A 269 8.72 18.06 9.17
C PRO A 269 7.26 18.39 9.51
N GLY A 270 6.39 18.55 8.50
CA GLY A 270 4.95 18.77 8.70
C GLY A 270 4.21 17.58 9.32
N ILE A 271 4.69 16.35 9.10
CA ILE A 271 4.15 15.13 9.73
C ILE A 271 4.55 15.09 11.21
N MET A 272 5.77 15.51 11.52
CA MET A 272 6.29 15.53 12.89
C MET A 272 5.68 16.63 13.77
N ASN A 273 5.30 17.79 13.21
CA ASN A 273 4.64 18.85 13.99
C ASN A 273 3.24 18.45 14.53
N ALA A 274 2.65 17.38 13.98
CA ALA A 274 1.41 16.79 14.46
C ALA A 274 1.64 15.66 15.49
N ALA A 275 2.90 15.30 15.77
CA ALA A 275 3.31 14.11 16.49
C ALA A 275 4.32 14.45 17.61
N ASP A 276 3.86 14.63 18.84
CA ASP A 276 4.72 14.91 20.00
C ASP A 276 5.58 13.71 20.47
N SER A 277 5.51 12.54 19.82
CA SER A 277 6.34 11.35 20.11
C SER A 277 6.97 10.76 18.85
N VAL A 278 8.26 10.43 18.93
CA VAL A 278 9.14 10.26 17.76
C VAL A 278 8.71 9.16 16.78
N THR A 279 8.09 8.05 17.20
CA THR A 279 7.71 6.95 16.28
C THR A 279 6.21 6.66 16.24
N GLY A 280 5.52 6.62 17.39
CA GLY A 280 4.08 6.33 17.44
C GLY A 280 3.23 7.45 16.83
N GLY A 281 3.66 8.70 17.00
CA GLY A 281 3.03 9.83 16.33
C GLY A 281 3.31 9.86 14.82
N ALA A 282 4.48 9.40 14.37
CA ALA A 282 4.79 9.27 12.95
C ALA A 282 3.89 8.21 12.28
N ALA A 283 3.72 7.03 12.89
CA ALA A 283 2.78 6.00 12.40
C ALA A 283 1.36 6.55 12.28
N THR A 284 0.84 7.16 13.36
CA THR A 284 -0.50 7.76 13.39
C THR A 284 -0.70 8.84 12.32
N ALA A 285 0.32 9.66 12.07
CA ALA A 285 0.23 10.71 11.05
C ALA A 285 0.30 10.15 9.62
N LEU A 286 1.01 9.03 9.42
CA LEU A 286 1.02 8.31 8.15
C LEU A 286 -0.31 7.60 7.89
N ASP A 287 -0.98 7.08 8.93
CA ASP A 287 -2.34 6.49 8.85
C ASP A 287 -3.39 7.49 8.34
N MET A 288 -3.17 8.80 8.50
CA MET A 288 -4.07 9.83 7.99
C MET A 288 -3.95 10.06 6.48
N LEU A 289 -2.91 9.53 5.84
CA LEU A 289 -2.67 9.69 4.42
C LEU A 289 -3.38 8.57 3.65
N PRO A 290 -3.95 8.86 2.47
CA PRO A 290 -4.66 7.86 1.67
C PRO A 290 -3.69 6.93 0.91
N ILE A 291 -2.79 6.26 1.63
CA ILE A 291 -1.70 5.43 1.12
C ILE A 291 -2.24 4.07 0.67
N TRP A 292 -3.19 3.47 1.39
CA TRP A 292 -3.71 2.16 1.03
C TRP A 292 -4.47 2.22 -0.29
N LYS A 293 -5.28 3.24 -0.51
CA LYS A 293 -5.94 3.51 -1.79
C LYS A 293 -4.94 3.73 -2.91
N LEU A 294 -3.84 4.44 -2.65
CA LEU A 294 -2.76 4.63 -3.63
C LEU A 294 -2.08 3.30 -3.99
N LEU A 295 -1.51 2.61 -3.00
CA LEU A 295 -0.76 1.37 -3.20
C LEU A 295 -1.65 0.24 -3.72
N GLY A 296 -2.86 0.09 -3.18
CA GLY A 296 -3.83 -0.90 -3.64
C GLY A 296 -4.26 -0.68 -5.10
N SER A 297 -4.43 0.58 -5.52
CA SER A 297 -4.73 0.89 -6.93
C SER A 297 -3.53 0.63 -7.84
N ARG A 298 -2.31 0.87 -7.36
CA ARG A 298 -1.06 0.53 -8.08
C ARG A 298 -0.91 -0.99 -8.24
N VAL A 299 -1.19 -1.76 -7.18
CA VAL A 299 -1.19 -3.24 -7.24
C VAL A 299 -2.23 -3.74 -8.23
N ALA A 300 -3.45 -3.20 -8.21
CA ALA A 300 -4.47 -3.56 -9.19
C ALA A 300 -4.05 -3.21 -10.64
N ALA A 301 -3.41 -2.05 -10.84
CA ALA A 301 -2.90 -1.64 -12.15
C ALA A 301 -1.79 -2.58 -12.67
N GLU A 302 -0.82 -2.93 -11.81
CA GLU A 302 0.27 -3.84 -12.17
C GLU A 302 -0.22 -5.30 -12.31
N ALA A 303 -1.28 -5.70 -11.60
CA ALA A 303 -1.94 -6.99 -11.83
C ALA A 303 -2.61 -7.06 -13.22
N CYS A 304 -3.33 -6.00 -13.63
CA CYS A 304 -3.86 -5.88 -14.99
C CYS A 304 -2.76 -5.96 -16.04
N ALA A 305 -1.66 -5.24 -15.82
CA ALA A 305 -0.52 -5.22 -16.72
C ALA A 305 0.15 -6.60 -16.81
N LEU A 306 0.41 -7.25 -15.68
CA LEU A 306 1.01 -8.59 -15.64
C LEU A 306 0.12 -9.61 -16.34
N ARG A 307 -1.20 -9.61 -16.09
CA ARG A 307 -2.17 -10.47 -16.77
C ARG A 307 -2.18 -10.23 -18.27
N ALA A 308 -2.20 -8.98 -18.72
CA ALA A 308 -2.17 -8.63 -20.14
C ALA A 308 -0.87 -9.09 -20.83
N ILE A 309 0.29 -8.90 -20.18
CA ILE A 309 1.60 -9.33 -20.70
C ILE A 309 1.67 -10.86 -20.81
N ARG A 310 1.10 -11.58 -19.83
CA ARG A 310 1.14 -13.04 -19.77
C ARG A 310 0.00 -13.73 -20.51
N GLY A 311 -0.98 -12.97 -21.01
CA GLY A 311 -2.17 -13.50 -21.66
C GLY A 311 -3.11 -14.24 -20.70
N TRP A 312 -3.16 -13.82 -19.44
CA TRP A 312 -4.11 -14.33 -18.45
C TRP A 312 -5.40 -13.52 -18.46
N ASP A 313 -6.52 -14.20 -18.29
CA ASP A 313 -7.84 -13.57 -18.16
C ASP A 313 -8.18 -13.18 -16.74
#